data_AF-V2XGX8-F1
#
_entry.id   AF-V2XGX8-F1
#
_cell.length_a   1.000
_cell.length_b   1.000
_cell.length_c   1.000
_cell.angle_alpha   90.00
_cell.angle_beta   90.00
_cell.angle_gamma   90.00
#
_symmetry.space_group_name_H-M   'P 1'
#
loop_
_entity.id
_entity.type
_entity.pdbx_description
1 polymer ?
#
loop_
_entity_poly.entity_id
_entity_poly.type
_entity_poly.pdbx_seq_one_letter_code
_entity_poly.pdbx_strand_id
1 'polypeptide(L)'
;MFCCCSDTDKSMDLHENATTTGALLALIHRPPSQPVISHQSDPANGLLPKVIHDPATVIPLPILPSLFALADKYSLSETITQSLREHLLAHAPNDPLRVYGLAVSFNLTSIASKASQYLQPLASYSSHQIKAIPTVDAYHRVAQLQDFRVKSLRQILLEEDIFPHGYGSCASHREATISVWQEMRMTLALKVDTLTDVAGEMESIANLPPVKDCSACRKACIAAVDMLRYKCRKVPRETERLSLGHS
;
A
#
# COMPACT_ATOMS: atom_id res chain seq x y z
N MET A 1 -32.86 50.56 -15.10
CA MET A 1 -32.35 50.49 -16.48
C MET A 1 -30.98 49.83 -16.40
N PHE A 2 -30.91 48.53 -16.64
CA PHE A 2 -29.65 47.78 -16.55
C PHE A 2 -28.85 48.06 -17.81
N CYS A 3 -27.71 48.73 -17.63
CA CYS A 3 -26.80 49.08 -18.70
C CYS A 3 -26.17 47.78 -19.23
N CYS A 4 -26.48 47.41 -20.48
CA CYS A 4 -25.83 46.32 -21.18
C CYS A 4 -24.35 46.68 -21.34
N CYS A 5 -23.48 46.01 -20.58
CA CYS A 5 -22.04 46.03 -20.84
C CYS A 5 -21.80 45.51 -22.27
N SER A 6 -21.11 46.31 -23.07
CA SER A 6 -20.63 45.94 -24.38
C SER A 6 -19.81 44.64 -24.32
N ASP A 7 -20.12 43.70 -25.21
CA ASP A 7 -19.28 42.54 -25.55
C ASP A 7 -17.95 43.06 -26.12
N THR A 8 -17.03 43.43 -25.23
CA THR A 8 -15.63 43.50 -25.61
C THR A 8 -15.12 42.08 -25.70
N ASP A 9 -14.55 41.71 -26.85
CA ASP A 9 -13.82 40.46 -27.05
C ASP A 9 -12.79 40.30 -25.91
N LYS A 10 -13.14 39.53 -24.89
CA LYS A 10 -12.26 39.22 -23.76
C LYS A 10 -11.30 38.13 -24.22
N SER A 11 -10.23 38.55 -24.89
CA SER A 11 -9.08 37.67 -25.13
C SER A 11 -8.43 37.32 -23.79
N MET A 12 -8.23 36.03 -23.55
CA MET A 12 -7.48 35.53 -22.40
C MET A 12 -6.12 35.08 -22.90
N ASP A 13 -5.07 35.81 -22.50
CA ASP A 13 -3.69 35.43 -22.82
C ASP A 13 -3.25 34.29 -21.90
N LEU A 14 -2.99 33.13 -22.50
CA LEU A 14 -2.43 31.96 -21.83
C LEU A 14 -0.90 31.97 -21.98
N HIS A 15 -0.18 31.71 -20.89
CA HIS A 15 1.29 31.69 -20.86
C HIS A 15 1.89 30.33 -21.27
N GLU A 16 1.04 29.35 -21.54
CA GLU A 16 1.37 27.96 -21.80
C GLU A 16 1.82 27.77 -23.24
N ASN A 17 2.71 26.81 -23.46
CA ASN A 17 2.96 26.34 -24.82
C ASN A 17 1.75 25.56 -25.35
N ALA A 18 1.67 25.41 -26.68
CA ALA A 18 0.54 24.75 -27.35
C ALA A 18 0.23 23.34 -26.82
N THR A 19 1.26 22.57 -26.43
CA THR A 19 1.08 21.21 -25.88
C THR A 19 0.39 21.25 -24.52
N THR A 20 0.84 22.14 -23.64
CA THR A 20 0.28 22.34 -22.30
C THR A 20 -1.14 22.90 -22.38
N THR A 21 -1.40 23.87 -23.28
CA THR A 21 -2.75 24.37 -23.55
C THR A 21 -3.65 23.26 -24.08
N GLY A 22 -3.16 22.43 -25.00
CA GLY A 22 -3.89 21.27 -25.51
C GLY A 22 -4.26 20.27 -24.40
N ALA A 23 -3.34 20.00 -23.47
CA ALA A 23 -3.61 19.14 -22.32
C ALA A 23 -4.64 19.75 -21.36
N LEU A 24 -4.56 21.06 -21.10
CA LEU A 24 -5.54 21.80 -20.30
C LEU A 24 -6.95 21.72 -20.93
N LEU A 25 -7.05 22.02 -22.23
CA LEU A 25 -8.31 21.94 -22.96
C LEU A 25 -8.85 20.50 -22.97
N ALA A 26 -7.98 19.49 -23.10
CA ALA A 26 -8.38 18.09 -23.00
C ALA A 26 -8.94 17.77 -21.61
N LEU A 27 -8.31 18.21 -20.52
CA LEU A 27 -8.80 18.00 -19.15
C LEU A 27 -10.17 18.64 -18.93
N ILE A 28 -10.39 19.86 -19.45
CA ILE A 28 -11.64 20.60 -19.27
C ILE A 28 -12.77 20.00 -20.11
N HIS A 29 -12.53 19.73 -21.40
CA HIS A 29 -13.57 19.28 -22.32
C HIS A 29 -13.81 17.78 -22.31
N ARG A 30 -12.80 16.98 -21.96
CA ARG A 30 -12.82 15.52 -21.94
C ARG A 30 -12.09 15.02 -20.69
N PRO A 31 -12.68 15.24 -19.50
CA PRO A 31 -12.06 14.83 -18.26
C PRO A 31 -11.76 13.33 -18.29
N PRO A 32 -10.61 12.90 -17.74
CA PRO A 32 -10.23 11.50 -17.79
C PRO A 32 -11.22 10.65 -17.00
N SER A 33 -11.65 9.54 -17.59
CA SER A 33 -12.45 8.52 -16.92
C SER A 33 -11.62 7.79 -15.88
N GLN A 34 -12.25 7.31 -14.81
CA GLN A 34 -11.55 6.51 -13.80
C GLN A 34 -10.85 5.30 -14.44
N PRO A 35 -9.69 4.88 -13.90
CA PRO A 35 -9.02 3.67 -14.33
C PRO A 35 -9.93 2.43 -14.25
N VAL A 36 -9.88 1.57 -15.26
CA VAL A 36 -10.64 0.32 -15.25
C VAL A 36 -9.86 -0.75 -14.50
N ILE A 37 -10.50 -1.41 -13.54
CA ILE A 37 -9.91 -2.53 -12.81
C ILE A 37 -9.98 -3.79 -13.69
N SER A 38 -8.82 -4.36 -14.02
CA SER A 38 -8.74 -5.62 -14.78
C SER A 38 -8.81 -6.84 -13.86
N HIS A 39 -8.13 -6.77 -12.71
CA HIS A 39 -8.03 -7.88 -11.78
C HIS A 39 -7.87 -7.37 -10.36
N GLN A 40 -8.57 -8.00 -9.41
CA GLN A 40 -8.43 -7.72 -7.99
C GLN A 40 -8.09 -9.03 -7.28
N SER A 41 -6.92 -9.09 -6.65
CA SER A 41 -6.56 -10.25 -5.83
C SER A 41 -7.36 -10.27 -4.53
N ASP A 42 -7.83 -11.45 -4.13
CA ASP A 42 -8.52 -11.62 -2.86
C ASP A 42 -7.61 -11.28 -1.67
N PRO A 43 -8.09 -10.53 -0.66
CA PRO A 43 -7.34 -10.20 0.55
C PRO A 43 -7.16 -11.41 1.49
N ALA A 44 -7.68 -12.59 1.11
CA ALA A 44 -7.75 -13.79 1.93
C ALA A 44 -6.39 -14.23 2.48
N ASN A 45 -5.30 -13.98 1.75
CA ASN A 45 -3.98 -14.49 2.11
C ASN A 45 -3.16 -13.58 3.03
N GLY A 46 -3.65 -12.38 3.41
CA GLY A 46 -2.86 -11.47 4.26
C GLY A 46 -1.80 -10.64 3.52
N LEU A 47 -1.61 -10.93 2.23
CA LEU A 47 -0.96 -10.04 1.25
C LEU A 47 -1.79 -8.77 1.03
N LEU A 48 -1.12 -7.71 0.57
CA LEU A 48 -1.78 -6.49 0.13
C LEU A 48 -2.72 -6.83 -1.04
N PRO A 49 -3.98 -6.37 -1.03
CA PRO A 49 -4.85 -6.51 -2.19
C PRO A 49 -4.20 -5.77 -3.35
N LYS A 50 -3.70 -6.52 -4.34
CA LYS A 50 -3.16 -5.96 -5.57
C LYS A 50 -4.33 -5.74 -6.52
N VAL A 51 -4.77 -4.49 -6.62
CA VAL A 51 -5.71 -4.06 -7.65
C VAL A 51 -4.91 -3.73 -8.90
N ILE A 52 -5.05 -4.55 -9.93
CA ILE A 52 -4.38 -4.39 -11.23
C ILE A 52 -5.35 -3.68 -12.16
N HIS A 53 -4.90 -2.56 -12.69
CA HIS A 53 -5.69 -1.71 -13.58
C HIS A 53 -5.29 -1.98 -15.04
N ASP A 54 -6.23 -1.77 -15.97
CA ASP A 54 -5.97 -1.92 -17.39
C ASP A 54 -4.99 -0.83 -17.84
N PRO A 55 -3.76 -1.18 -18.28
CA PRO A 55 -2.76 -0.19 -18.67
C PRO A 55 -3.22 0.71 -19.82
N ALA A 56 -4.17 0.28 -20.65
CA ALA A 56 -4.73 1.11 -21.72
C ALA A 56 -5.61 2.27 -21.19
N THR A 57 -6.11 2.15 -19.95
CA THR A 57 -6.99 3.13 -19.33
C THR A 57 -6.29 4.05 -18.34
N VAL A 58 -5.07 3.71 -17.90
CA VAL A 58 -4.32 4.49 -16.92
C VAL A 58 -3.48 5.57 -17.60
N ILE A 59 -3.64 6.84 -17.19
CA ILE A 59 -2.75 7.92 -17.63
C ILE A 59 -1.30 7.59 -17.23
N PRO A 60 -0.33 7.62 -18.17
CA PRO A 60 1.07 7.35 -17.87
C PRO A 60 1.67 8.29 -16.81
N LEU A 61 2.44 7.70 -15.90
CA LEU A 61 3.07 8.41 -14.78
C LEU A 61 3.94 9.62 -15.17
N PRO A 62 4.69 9.64 -16.29
CA PRO A 62 5.46 10.82 -16.69
C PRO A 62 4.60 12.06 -17.01
N ILE A 63 3.33 11.87 -17.36
CA ILE A 63 2.42 12.95 -17.80
C ILE A 63 1.65 13.52 -16.60
N LEU A 64 1.32 12.68 -15.61
CA LEU A 64 0.51 13.04 -14.44
C LEU A 64 1.00 14.30 -13.69
N PRO A 65 2.31 14.51 -13.42
CA PRO A 65 2.78 15.70 -12.71
C PRO A 65 2.40 17.01 -13.41
N SER A 66 2.50 17.04 -14.74
CA SER A 66 2.11 18.21 -15.53
C SER A 66 0.60 18.44 -15.48
N LEU A 67 -0.21 17.38 -15.49
CA LEU A 67 -1.66 17.49 -15.36
C LEU A 67 -2.08 17.98 -13.97
N PHE A 68 -1.42 17.52 -12.89
CA PHE A 68 -1.65 18.06 -11.55
C PHE A 68 -1.24 19.53 -11.44
N ALA A 69 -0.10 19.92 -12.02
CA ALA A 69 0.32 21.32 -12.04
C ALA A 69 -0.69 22.23 -12.78
N LEU A 70 -1.30 21.73 -13.86
CA LEU A 70 -2.38 22.44 -14.56
C LEU A 70 -3.67 22.49 -13.73
N ALA A 71 -4.05 21.37 -13.10
CA ALA A 71 -5.21 21.32 -12.24
C ALA A 71 -5.11 22.32 -11.09
N ASP A 72 -3.94 22.44 -10.46
CA ASP A 72 -3.65 23.40 -9.40
C ASP A 72 -3.62 24.84 -9.94
N LYS A 73 -2.84 25.11 -11.00
CA LYS A 73 -2.70 26.46 -11.58
C LYS A 73 -4.02 27.09 -12.00
N TYR A 74 -4.93 26.29 -12.55
CA TYR A 74 -6.22 26.73 -13.08
C TYR A 74 -7.39 26.45 -12.14
N SER A 75 -7.13 25.95 -10.93
CA SER A 75 -8.17 25.57 -9.96
C SER A 75 -9.27 24.71 -10.60
N LEU A 76 -8.87 23.67 -11.34
CA LEU A 76 -9.80 22.77 -12.01
C LEU A 76 -10.72 22.06 -11.00
N SER A 77 -11.86 21.58 -11.48
CA SER A 77 -12.89 20.98 -10.62
C SER A 77 -12.35 19.79 -9.83
N GLU A 78 -12.85 19.62 -8.60
CA GLU A 78 -12.44 18.52 -7.72
C GLU A 78 -12.68 17.14 -8.36
N THR A 79 -13.68 17.02 -9.24
CA THR A 79 -13.93 15.80 -10.03
C THR A 79 -12.76 15.43 -10.94
N ILE A 80 -12.14 16.40 -11.60
CA ILE A 80 -10.96 16.18 -12.46
C ILE A 80 -9.77 15.80 -11.58
N THR A 81 -9.52 16.57 -10.51
CA THR A 81 -8.43 16.32 -9.58
C THR A 81 -8.55 14.94 -8.94
N GLN A 82 -9.75 14.52 -8.56
CA GLN A 82 -10.01 13.20 -7.99
C GLN A 82 -9.74 12.08 -9.00
N SER A 83 -10.16 12.24 -10.26
CA SER A 83 -9.81 11.28 -11.31
C SER A 83 -8.29 11.17 -11.50
N LEU A 84 -7.56 12.29 -11.53
CA LEU A 84 -6.09 12.28 -11.61
C LEU A 84 -5.44 11.57 -10.40
N ARG A 85 -5.99 11.74 -9.18
CA ARG A 85 -5.52 11.04 -7.97
C ARG A 85 -5.70 9.52 -8.09
N GLU A 86 -6.79 9.07 -8.69
CA GLU A 86 -7.03 7.64 -8.93
C GLU A 86 -6.08 7.07 -9.97
N HIS A 87 -5.81 7.79 -11.06
CA HIS A 87 -4.77 7.41 -12.01
C HIS A 87 -3.38 7.36 -11.38
N LEU A 88 -3.03 8.30 -10.48
CA LEU A 88 -1.77 8.26 -9.74
C LEU A 88 -1.69 7.03 -8.82
N LEU A 89 -2.77 6.74 -8.11
CA LEU A 89 -2.86 5.59 -7.20
C LEU A 89 -2.79 4.24 -7.96
N ALA A 90 -3.30 4.18 -9.19
CA ALA A 90 -3.24 3.00 -10.05
C ALA A 90 -1.80 2.49 -10.29
N HIS A 91 -0.82 3.41 -10.26
CA HIS A 91 0.60 3.08 -10.41
C HIS A 91 1.25 2.58 -9.12
N ALA A 92 0.62 2.75 -7.96
CA ALA A 92 1.23 2.48 -6.66
C ALA A 92 1.76 1.03 -6.50
N PRO A 93 1.07 -0.03 -6.98
CA PRO A 93 1.58 -1.39 -6.85
C PRO A 93 2.84 -1.69 -7.66
N ASN A 94 3.12 -0.91 -8.71
CA ASN A 94 4.24 -1.15 -9.63
C ASN A 94 5.39 -0.15 -9.39
N ASP A 95 5.06 1.12 -9.15
CA ASP A 95 6.02 2.21 -8.95
C ASP A 95 5.80 2.97 -7.62
N PRO A 96 5.78 2.28 -6.46
CA PRO A 96 5.34 2.85 -5.19
C PRO A 96 6.16 4.05 -4.74
N LEU A 97 7.49 4.00 -4.92
CA LEU A 97 8.39 5.07 -4.50
C LEU A 97 8.14 6.36 -5.26
N ARG A 98 7.92 6.26 -6.57
CA ARG A 98 7.67 7.42 -7.42
C ARG A 98 6.27 8.00 -7.18
N VAL A 99 5.27 7.14 -7.02
CA VAL A 99 3.91 7.56 -6.65
C VAL A 99 3.89 8.25 -5.30
N TYR A 100 4.56 7.68 -4.30
CA TYR A 100 4.70 8.28 -2.97
C TYR A 100 5.35 9.67 -3.05
N GLY A 101 6.50 9.77 -3.72
CA GLY A 101 7.22 11.03 -3.90
C GLY A 101 6.37 12.12 -4.57
N LEU A 102 5.68 11.78 -5.67
CA LEU A 102 4.77 12.69 -6.36
C LEU A 102 3.60 13.11 -5.48
N ALA A 103 2.97 12.16 -4.79
CA ALA A 103 1.86 12.46 -3.88
C ALA A 103 2.29 13.44 -2.78
N VAL A 104 3.50 13.28 -2.22
CA VAL A 104 4.06 14.23 -1.24
C VAL A 104 4.28 15.61 -1.87
N SER A 105 4.86 15.68 -3.07
CA SER A 105 5.12 16.96 -3.76
C SER A 105 3.84 17.77 -4.05
N PHE A 106 2.71 17.09 -4.29
CA PHE A 106 1.40 17.71 -4.52
C PHE A 106 0.53 17.78 -3.26
N ASN A 107 1.08 17.53 -2.07
CA ASN A 107 0.34 17.52 -0.79
C ASN A 107 -0.87 16.56 -0.75
N LEU A 108 -0.81 15.46 -1.50
CA LEU A 108 -1.85 14.43 -1.57
C LEU A 108 -1.64 13.37 -0.48
N THR A 109 -1.85 13.75 0.79
CA THR A 109 -1.50 12.91 1.96
C THR A 109 -2.12 11.52 1.93
N SER A 110 -3.40 11.41 1.53
CA SER A 110 -4.12 10.13 1.48
C SER A 110 -3.55 9.20 0.41
N ILE A 111 -3.10 9.73 -0.72
CA ILE A 111 -2.47 8.95 -1.79
C ILE A 111 -1.06 8.54 -1.39
N ALA A 112 -0.29 9.43 -0.77
CA ALA A 112 1.03 9.09 -0.21
C ALA A 112 0.89 7.98 0.86
N SER A 113 -0.08 8.10 1.75
CA SER A 113 -0.42 7.11 2.77
C SER A 113 -0.72 5.75 2.14
N LYS A 114 -1.59 5.69 1.12
CA LYS A 114 -1.90 4.45 0.39
C LYS A 114 -0.72 3.91 -0.42
N ALA A 115 0.13 4.75 -0.98
CA ALA A 115 1.31 4.30 -1.73
C ALA A 115 2.37 3.69 -0.80
N SER A 116 2.47 4.21 0.43
CA SER A 116 3.47 3.77 1.41
C SER A 116 3.37 2.27 1.75
N GLN A 117 2.17 1.68 1.65
CA GLN A 117 1.98 0.25 1.94
C GLN A 117 2.73 -0.67 0.99
N TYR A 118 3.02 -0.21 -0.24
CA TYR A 118 3.69 -0.99 -1.28
C TYR A 118 5.20 -0.75 -1.32
N LEU A 119 5.73 0.15 -0.49
CA LEU A 119 7.15 0.46 -0.47
C LEU A 119 7.96 -0.73 0.05
N GLN A 120 9.04 -1.03 -0.67
CA GLN A 120 10.09 -1.93 -0.20
C GLN A 120 10.82 -1.28 0.98
N PRO A 121 11.58 -2.05 1.78
CA PRO A 121 12.43 -1.50 2.83
C PRO A 121 13.26 -0.36 2.28
N LEU A 122 13.31 0.79 2.97
CA LEU A 122 14.01 1.97 2.45
C LEU A 122 15.49 1.70 2.14
N ALA A 123 16.11 0.78 2.91
CA ALA A 123 17.48 0.33 2.70
C ALA A 123 17.71 -0.43 1.38
N SER A 124 16.66 -0.92 0.72
CA SER A 124 16.76 -1.62 -0.57
C SER A 124 16.89 -0.68 -1.77
N TYR A 125 16.54 0.60 -1.60
CA TYR A 125 16.61 1.59 -2.67
C TYR A 125 18.00 2.23 -2.73
N SER A 126 18.47 2.48 -3.95
CA SER A 126 19.68 3.27 -4.16
C SER A 126 19.49 4.72 -3.71
N SER A 127 20.59 5.41 -3.40
CA SER A 127 20.58 6.85 -3.07
C SER A 127 19.97 7.71 -4.17
N HIS A 128 20.07 7.28 -5.44
CA HIS A 128 19.43 7.98 -6.56
C HIS A 128 17.90 7.83 -6.54
N GLN A 129 17.41 6.62 -6.25
CA GLN A 129 15.96 6.36 -6.18
C GLN A 129 15.31 7.09 -5.00
N ILE A 130 15.95 7.10 -3.82
CA ILE A 130 15.43 7.76 -2.62
C ILE A 130 15.21 9.27 -2.81
N LYS A 131 15.96 9.92 -3.71
CA LYS A 131 15.72 11.34 -4.07
C LYS A 131 14.34 11.62 -4.66
N ALA A 132 13.58 10.58 -5.04
CA ALA A 132 12.18 10.74 -5.42
C ALA A 132 11.31 11.22 -4.24
N ILE A 133 11.72 10.97 -2.99
CA ILE A 133 11.04 11.50 -1.80
C ILE A 133 11.53 12.94 -1.58
N PRO A 134 10.66 13.96 -1.70
CA PRO A 134 11.08 15.34 -1.78
C PRO A 134 11.52 15.95 -0.44
N THR A 135 11.11 15.37 0.69
CA THR A 135 11.36 15.93 2.02
C THR A 135 11.88 14.88 3.00
N VAL A 136 12.72 15.33 3.95
CA VAL A 136 13.24 14.48 5.04
C VAL A 136 12.11 13.98 5.94
N ASP A 137 11.09 14.81 6.19
CA ASP A 137 9.93 14.42 6.99
C ASP A 137 9.17 13.25 6.35
N ALA A 138 8.91 13.29 5.04
CA ALA A 138 8.26 12.20 4.32
C ALA A 138 9.10 10.91 4.37
N TYR A 139 10.41 11.01 4.18
CA TYR A 139 11.32 9.87 4.32
C TYR A 139 11.24 9.27 5.72
N HIS A 140 11.31 10.10 6.76
CA HIS A 140 11.28 9.67 8.15
C HIS A 140 9.96 9.01 8.53
N ARG A 141 8.82 9.50 8.05
CA ARG A 141 7.50 8.87 8.26
C ARG A 141 7.45 7.45 7.71
N VAL A 142 8.02 7.21 6.53
CA VAL A 142 8.11 5.85 5.96
C VAL A 142 9.05 4.98 6.80
N ALA A 143 10.20 5.52 7.22
CA ALA A 143 11.13 4.78 8.07
C ALA A 143 10.48 4.34 9.40
N GLN A 144 9.74 5.25 10.05
CA GLN A 144 8.98 4.95 11.27
C GLN A 144 7.91 3.88 11.03
N LEU A 145 7.16 3.97 9.91
CA LEU A 145 6.18 2.95 9.53
C LEU A 145 6.83 1.57 9.40
N GLN A 146 7.94 1.51 8.69
CA GLN A 146 8.65 0.27 8.42
C GLN A 146 9.21 -0.37 9.69
N ASP A 147 9.87 0.43 10.55
CA ASP A 147 10.39 -0.04 11.84
C ASP A 147 9.27 -0.54 12.76
N PHE A 148 8.19 0.23 12.90
CA PHE A 148 7.02 -0.16 13.68
C PHE A 148 6.45 -1.49 13.20
N ARG A 149 6.23 -1.62 11.87
CA ARG A 149 5.69 -2.84 11.26
C ARG A 149 6.55 -4.06 11.57
N VAL A 150 7.85 -3.96 11.34
CA VAL A 150 8.78 -5.08 11.59
C VAL A 150 8.75 -5.50 13.05
N LYS A 151 8.78 -4.54 13.98
CA LYS A 151 8.70 -4.81 15.42
C LYS A 151 7.39 -5.47 15.82
N SER A 152 6.25 -4.93 15.39
CA SER A 152 4.93 -5.50 15.69
C SER A 152 4.73 -6.88 15.09
N LEU A 153 5.15 -7.11 13.84
CA LEU A 153 5.05 -8.42 13.20
C LEU A 153 5.91 -9.46 13.91
N ARG A 154 7.15 -9.11 14.28
CA ARG A 154 8.03 -9.99 15.07
C ARG A 154 7.42 -10.31 16.44
N GLN A 155 6.88 -9.30 17.12
CA GLN A 155 6.23 -9.49 18.41
C GLN A 155 5.03 -10.44 18.30
N ILE A 156 4.10 -10.17 17.38
CA ILE A 156 2.94 -11.04 17.11
C ILE A 156 3.38 -12.46 16.81
N LEU A 157 4.38 -12.62 15.94
CA LEU A 157 4.92 -13.93 15.59
C LEU A 157 5.44 -14.67 16.82
N LEU A 158 6.28 -14.03 17.64
CA LEU A 158 6.95 -14.65 18.79
C LEU A 158 6.00 -14.93 19.97
N GLU A 159 4.93 -14.16 20.11
CA GLU A 159 3.92 -14.33 21.17
C GLU A 159 2.84 -15.37 20.82
N GLU A 160 2.71 -15.76 19.55
CA GLU A 160 1.67 -16.73 19.16
C GLU A 160 2.04 -18.17 19.51
N ASP A 161 1.13 -18.84 20.22
CA ASP A 161 1.21 -20.24 20.57
C ASP A 161 0.35 -21.11 19.64
N ILE A 162 0.88 -22.27 19.24
CA ILE A 162 0.13 -23.25 18.44
C ILE A 162 -1.04 -23.88 19.21
N PHE A 163 -0.96 -23.93 20.55
CA PHE A 163 -2.02 -24.46 21.42
C PHE A 163 -2.35 -23.45 22.53
N PRO A 164 -3.13 -22.39 22.24
CA PRO A 164 -3.54 -21.41 23.24
C PRO A 164 -4.25 -22.11 24.40
N HIS A 165 -3.75 -21.96 25.63
CA HIS A 165 -4.27 -22.64 26.82
C HIS A 165 -4.38 -24.18 26.71
N GLY A 166 -3.64 -24.80 25.78
CA GLY A 166 -3.68 -26.24 25.50
C GLY A 166 -4.84 -26.71 24.60
N TYR A 167 -5.69 -25.80 24.12
CA TYR A 167 -6.79 -26.16 23.20
C TYR A 167 -6.26 -26.78 21.90
N GLY A 168 -6.89 -27.87 21.46
CA GLY A 168 -6.51 -28.58 20.23
C GLY A 168 -5.22 -29.40 20.32
N SER A 169 -4.61 -29.51 21.51
CA SER A 169 -3.39 -30.30 21.69
C SER A 169 -3.64 -31.79 21.51
N CYS A 170 -2.76 -32.45 20.75
CA CYS A 170 -2.76 -33.90 20.59
C CYS A 170 -1.82 -34.53 21.61
N ALA A 171 -2.31 -35.43 22.47
CA ALA A 171 -1.48 -36.07 23.50
C ALA A 171 -0.24 -36.77 22.93
N SER A 172 -0.34 -37.40 21.75
CA SER A 172 0.74 -38.15 21.13
C SER A 172 1.82 -37.28 20.48
N HIS A 173 1.46 -36.08 20.02
CA HIS A 173 2.33 -35.25 19.17
C HIS A 173 2.56 -33.83 19.71
N ARG A 174 2.04 -33.49 20.90
CA ARG A 174 2.08 -32.15 21.48
C ARG A 174 3.48 -31.55 21.45
N GLU A 175 4.44 -32.21 22.08
CA GLU A 175 5.80 -31.69 22.23
C GLU A 175 6.51 -31.53 20.88
N ALA A 176 6.39 -32.54 20.00
CA ALA A 176 6.96 -32.47 18.66
C ALA A 176 6.33 -31.35 17.82
N THR A 177 5.02 -31.13 17.93
CA THR A 177 4.30 -30.06 17.22
C THR A 177 4.72 -28.68 17.74
N ILE A 178 4.86 -28.51 19.07
CA ILE A 178 5.38 -27.28 19.68
C ILE A 178 6.81 -27.01 19.20
N SER A 179 7.66 -28.03 19.16
CA SER A 179 9.04 -27.89 18.72
C SER A 179 9.14 -27.40 17.28
N VAL A 180 8.40 -28.01 16.34
CA VAL A 180 8.38 -27.58 14.93
C VAL A 180 7.83 -26.15 14.79
N TRP A 181 6.78 -25.82 15.53
CA TRP A 181 6.23 -24.45 15.55
C TRP A 181 7.25 -23.43 16.04
N GLN A 182 7.91 -23.70 17.16
CA GLN A 182 8.91 -22.81 17.74
C GLN A 182 10.13 -22.63 16.82
N GLU A 183 10.63 -23.70 16.21
CA GLU A 183 11.75 -23.63 15.27
C GLU A 183 11.44 -22.73 14.07
N MET A 184 10.27 -22.93 13.44
CA MET A 184 9.83 -22.08 12.33
C MET A 184 9.64 -20.62 12.77
N ARG A 185 8.98 -20.41 13.91
CA ARG A 185 8.74 -19.08 14.48
C ARG A 185 10.04 -18.32 14.72
N MET A 186 11.04 -18.96 15.32
CA MET A 186 12.36 -18.35 15.57
C MET A 186 13.12 -18.08 14.28
N THR A 187 13.07 -19.02 13.33
CA THR A 187 13.73 -18.87 12.02
C THR A 187 13.12 -17.72 11.21
N LEU A 188 11.78 -17.63 11.20
CA LEU A 188 11.06 -16.59 10.49
C LEU A 188 11.26 -15.23 11.15
N ALA A 189 11.30 -15.15 12.49
CA ALA A 189 11.49 -13.88 13.21
C ALA A 189 12.76 -13.13 12.78
N LEU A 190 13.83 -13.86 12.44
CA LEU A 190 15.09 -13.28 11.91
C LEU A 190 14.95 -12.70 10.50
N LYS A 191 13.98 -13.18 9.73
CA LYS A 191 13.73 -12.82 8.33
C LYS A 191 12.56 -11.86 8.14
N VAL A 192 11.79 -11.57 9.21
CA VAL A 192 10.65 -10.63 9.13
C VAL A 192 11.14 -9.26 8.67
N ASP A 193 10.48 -8.79 7.63
CA ASP A 193 10.64 -7.48 7.01
C ASP A 193 9.26 -6.83 6.76
N THR A 194 9.25 -5.62 6.24
CA THR A 194 8.09 -4.72 6.06
C THR A 194 6.95 -5.29 5.22
N LEU A 195 7.28 -6.17 4.27
CA LEU A 195 6.35 -6.79 3.32
C LEU A 195 6.16 -8.30 3.56
N THR A 196 6.78 -8.88 4.59
CA THR A 196 6.68 -10.31 4.88
C THR A 196 5.24 -10.71 5.21
N ASP A 197 4.74 -11.75 4.54
CA ASP A 197 3.49 -12.41 4.90
C ASP A 197 3.75 -13.48 5.97
N VAL A 198 3.81 -13.03 7.23
CA VAL A 198 4.13 -13.90 8.38
C VAL A 198 3.22 -15.13 8.45
N ALA A 199 1.91 -14.95 8.18
CA ALA A 199 0.97 -16.06 8.24
C ALA A 199 1.21 -17.04 7.08
N GLY A 200 1.36 -16.53 5.86
CA GLY A 200 1.65 -17.36 4.68
C GLY A 200 2.94 -18.18 4.82
N GLU A 201 4.01 -17.60 5.38
CA GLU A 201 5.27 -18.32 5.64
C GLU A 201 5.07 -19.46 6.66
N MET A 202 4.24 -19.24 7.69
CA MET A 202 3.93 -20.24 8.73
C MET A 202 3.01 -21.36 8.24
N GLU A 203 2.28 -21.20 7.13
CA GLU A 203 1.42 -22.27 6.56
C GLU A 203 2.21 -23.52 6.19
N SER A 204 3.49 -23.36 5.84
CA SER A 204 4.39 -24.46 5.47
C SER A 204 4.48 -25.55 6.53
N ILE A 205 4.29 -25.21 7.81
CA ILE A 205 4.30 -26.14 8.95
C ILE A 205 3.22 -27.22 8.80
N ALA A 206 2.08 -26.89 8.20
CA ALA A 206 0.99 -27.84 8.01
C ALA A 206 1.38 -29.06 7.15
N ASN A 207 2.49 -28.95 6.40
CA ASN A 207 3.02 -30.00 5.54
C ASN A 207 4.20 -30.77 6.16
N LEU A 208 4.60 -30.45 7.41
CA LEU A 208 5.69 -31.11 8.12
C LEU A 208 5.18 -32.18 9.10
N PRO A 209 5.90 -33.30 9.32
CA PRO A 209 5.62 -34.21 10.43
C PRO A 209 5.85 -33.52 11.79
N PRO A 210 5.09 -33.84 12.84
CA PRO A 210 3.93 -34.74 12.87
C PRO A 210 2.62 -34.07 12.42
N VAL A 211 2.65 -32.77 12.11
CA VAL A 211 1.45 -31.95 11.83
C VAL A 211 0.68 -32.47 10.63
N LYS A 212 1.38 -32.81 9.54
CA LYS A 212 0.77 -33.33 8.31
C LYS A 212 0.06 -34.68 8.52
N ASP A 213 0.59 -35.50 9.42
CA ASP A 213 0.17 -36.90 9.64
C ASP A 213 -0.91 -37.02 10.74
N CYS A 214 -1.18 -35.93 11.48
CA CYS A 214 -2.16 -35.89 12.56
C CYS A 214 -3.23 -34.84 12.31
N SER A 215 -4.47 -35.27 12.09
CA SER A 215 -5.60 -34.37 11.81
C SER A 215 -5.87 -33.35 12.92
N ALA A 216 -5.64 -33.72 14.19
CA ALA A 216 -5.76 -32.81 15.32
C ALA A 216 -4.68 -31.71 15.29
N CYS A 217 -3.40 -32.09 15.14
CA CYS A 217 -2.31 -31.13 15.02
C CYS A 217 -2.46 -30.22 13.80
N ARG A 218 -2.91 -30.77 12.66
CA ARG A 218 -3.15 -29.98 11.45
C ARG A 218 -4.23 -28.92 11.66
N LYS A 219 -5.35 -29.29 12.29
CA LYS A 219 -6.42 -28.33 12.63
C LYS A 219 -5.92 -27.23 13.57
N ALA A 220 -5.14 -27.58 14.60
CA ALA A 220 -4.56 -26.59 15.51
C ALA A 220 -3.58 -25.65 14.79
N CYS A 221 -2.72 -26.19 13.92
CA CYS A 221 -1.80 -25.40 13.10
C CYS A 221 -2.55 -24.41 12.19
N ILE A 222 -3.60 -24.86 11.49
CA ILE A 222 -4.41 -23.98 10.63
C ILE A 222 -5.04 -22.85 11.47
N ALA A 223 -5.63 -23.18 12.61
CA ALA A 223 -6.25 -22.19 13.50
C ALA A 223 -5.24 -21.17 14.04
N ALA A 224 -4.03 -21.61 14.42
CA ALA A 224 -2.96 -20.73 14.88
C ALA A 224 -2.47 -19.80 13.75
N VAL A 225 -2.31 -20.32 12.53
CA VAL A 225 -1.96 -19.51 11.36
C VAL A 225 -3.06 -18.52 10.99
N ASP A 226 -4.33 -18.92 11.08
CA ASP A 226 -5.46 -18.00 10.87
C ASP A 226 -5.47 -16.88 11.91
N MET A 227 -5.11 -17.19 13.17
CA MET A 227 -4.96 -16.19 14.23
C MET A 227 -3.79 -15.23 13.95
N LEU A 228 -2.63 -15.74 13.51
CA LEU A 228 -1.53 -14.90 13.03
C LEU A 228 -2.00 -13.98 11.92
N ARG A 229 -2.70 -14.51 10.90
CA ARG A 229 -3.21 -13.72 9.78
C ARG A 229 -4.12 -12.59 10.27
N TYR A 230 -5.02 -12.90 11.21
CA TYR A 230 -5.90 -11.91 11.84
C TYR A 230 -5.12 -10.82 12.59
N LYS A 231 -4.15 -11.20 13.44
CA LYS A 231 -3.34 -10.24 14.21
C LYS A 231 -2.45 -9.39 13.30
N CYS A 232 -1.76 -9.99 12.33
CA CYS A 232 -0.90 -9.30 11.37
C CYS A 232 -1.68 -8.30 10.49
N ARG A 233 -2.96 -8.57 10.17
CA ARG A 233 -3.83 -7.62 9.45
C ARG A 233 -4.10 -6.33 10.22
N LYS A 234 -4.02 -6.35 11.56
CA LYS A 234 -4.21 -5.17 12.40
C LYS A 234 -2.98 -4.25 12.44
N VAL A 235 -1.82 -4.73 11.99
CA VAL A 235 -0.60 -3.91 11.95
C VAL A 235 -0.74 -2.81 10.89
N PRO A 236 -0.59 -1.52 11.25
CA PRO A 236 -0.63 -0.39 10.33
C PRO A 236 0.23 -0.60 9.09
N ARG A 237 -0.36 -0.39 7.91
CA ARG A 237 0.33 -0.49 6.60
C ARG A 237 0.55 0.86 5.92
N GLU A 238 -0.10 1.90 6.43
CA GLU A 238 -0.22 3.20 5.81
C GLU A 238 0.28 4.24 6.83
N THR A 239 0.98 5.27 6.37
CA THR A 239 1.59 6.27 7.27
C THR A 239 0.56 7.01 8.14
N GLU A 240 -0.66 7.26 7.65
CA GLU A 240 -1.72 7.93 8.43
C GLU A 240 -2.23 7.09 9.61
N ARG A 241 -2.04 5.77 9.59
CA ARG A 241 -2.49 4.89 10.68
C ARG A 241 -1.54 4.86 11.88
N LEU A 242 -0.31 5.36 11.73
CA LEU A 242 0.64 5.43 12.86
C LEU A 242 0.24 6.47 13.89
N SER A 243 -0.26 7.63 13.44
CA SER A 243 -0.67 8.73 14.32
C SER A 243 -1.88 8.40 15.19
N LEU A 244 -2.70 7.43 14.77
CA LEU A 244 -3.91 7.02 15.50
C LEU A 244 -3.62 6.03 16.65
N GLY A 245 -2.41 5.46 16.72
CA GLY A 245 -2.05 4.43 17.71
C GLY A 245 -1.37 4.95 18.99
N HIS A 246 -1.13 6.26 19.08
CA HIS A 246 -0.45 6.91 20.22
C HIS A 246 -1.36 7.91 20.96
N SER A 247 -2.68 7.84 20.72
CA SER A 247 -3.72 8.65 21.39
C SER A 247 -4.39 7.85 22.50
#